data_AF-A0A7S0LZB5-F1
#
_entry.id   AF-A0A7S0LZB5-F1
#
_cell.length_a   1.000
_cell.length_b   1.000
_cell.length_c   1.000
_cell.angle_alpha   90.00
_cell.angle_beta   90.00
_cell.angle_gamma   90.00
#
_symmetry.space_group_name_H-M   'P 1'
#
loop_
_entity.id
_entity.type
_entity.pdbx_description
1 polymer ?
#
loop_
_entity_poly.entity_id
_entity_poly.type
_entity_poly.pdbx_seq_one_letter_code
_entity_poly.pdbx_strand_id
1 'polypeptide(L)'
;ETDFGPVNLHNTFEFCQTVNAQLEFSKGNIALISSPDREVLSNTVLVLGIYMIMVHDYDLENTLNNLETLIELTIPFRAVSCGSQTFDLHVRDCLGGLYRAKR
;
A
#
# COMPACT_ATOMS: atom_id res chain seq x y z
N GLU A 1 -11.50 16.09 -7.11
CA GLU A 1 -10.45 16.25 -6.07
C GLU A 1 -9.11 15.87 -6.67
N THR A 2 -8.02 16.47 -6.21
CA THR A 2 -6.65 16.19 -6.69
C THR A 2 -5.89 15.21 -5.79
N ASP A 3 -6.50 14.79 -4.70
CA ASP A 3 -5.99 13.76 -3.78
C ASP A 3 -6.57 12.41 -4.19
N PHE A 4 -5.70 11.41 -4.24
CA PHE A 4 -6.01 10.04 -4.61
C PHE A 4 -5.61 9.03 -3.52
N GLY A 5 -5.01 9.47 -2.42
CA GLY A 5 -4.52 8.58 -1.37
C GLY A 5 -3.56 9.26 -0.38
N PRO A 6 -3.02 8.51 0.58
CA PRO A 6 -3.05 7.05 0.67
C PRO A 6 -4.40 6.48 1.08
N VAL A 7 -4.64 5.22 0.72
CA VAL A 7 -5.79 4.44 1.17
C VAL A 7 -5.90 4.49 2.69
N ASN A 8 -7.11 4.73 3.19
CA ASN A 8 -7.36 4.85 4.63
C ASN A 8 -7.37 3.48 5.34
N LEU A 9 -7.37 3.51 6.68
CA LEU A 9 -7.35 2.31 7.52
C LEU A 9 -8.57 1.40 7.34
N HIS A 10 -9.76 1.97 7.10
CA HIS A 10 -10.97 1.18 6.89
C HIS A 10 -10.86 0.34 5.62
N ASN A 11 -10.50 0.96 4.49
CA ASN A 11 -10.31 0.26 3.22
C ASN A 11 -9.15 -0.76 3.31
N THR A 12 -8.11 -0.44 4.08
CA THR A 12 -7.01 -1.37 4.36
C THR A 12 -7.50 -2.61 5.10
N PHE A 13 -8.33 -2.44 6.14
CA PHE A 13 -8.91 -3.54 6.90
C PHE A 13 -9.81 -4.43 6.02
N GLU A 14 -10.70 -3.83 5.23
CA GLU A 14 -11.57 -4.55 4.28
C GLU A 14 -10.75 -5.34 3.24
N PHE A 15 -9.65 -4.75 2.74
CA PHE A 15 -8.71 -5.45 1.88
C PHE A 15 -8.13 -6.69 2.56
N CYS A 16 -7.64 -6.55 3.81
CA CYS A 16 -7.08 -7.68 4.56
C CYS A 16 -8.10 -8.80 4.75
N GLN A 17 -9.35 -8.47 5.09
CA GLN A 17 -10.43 -9.45 5.23
C GLN A 17 -10.72 -10.17 3.91
N THR A 18 -10.79 -9.43 2.81
CA THR A 18 -11.06 -9.97 1.48
C THR A 18 -9.96 -10.95 1.05
N VAL A 19 -8.69 -10.58 1.22
CA VAL A 19 -7.55 -11.44 0.86
C VAL A 19 -7.53 -12.69 1.74
N ASN A 20 -7.74 -12.55 3.05
CA ASN A 20 -7.78 -13.70 3.97
C ASN A 20 -8.91 -14.68 3.63
N ALA A 21 -10.10 -14.17 3.33
CA ALA A 21 -11.22 -15.00 2.90
C ALA A 21 -10.89 -15.76 1.62
N GLN A 22 -10.27 -15.10 0.63
CA GLN A 22 -9.86 -15.81 -0.59
C GLN A 22 -8.77 -16.86 -0.33
N LEU A 23 -7.80 -16.58 0.56
CA LEU A 23 -6.74 -17.52 0.92
C LEU A 23 -7.29 -18.78 1.59
N GLU A 24 -8.34 -18.67 2.41
CA GLU A 24 -8.98 -19.80 3.08
C GLU A 24 -9.59 -20.80 2.09
N PHE A 25 -10.19 -20.31 1.00
CA PHE A 25 -10.87 -21.15 0.01
C PHE A 25 -10.01 -21.48 -1.22
N SER A 26 -8.86 -20.82 -1.39
CA SER A 26 -7.99 -21.05 -2.54
C SER A 26 -7.19 -22.35 -2.38
N LYS A 27 -7.15 -23.14 -3.47
CA LYS A 27 -6.26 -24.30 -3.59
C LYS A 27 -4.95 -23.97 -4.32
N GLY A 28 -4.72 -22.69 -4.66
CA GLY A 28 -3.58 -22.24 -5.44
C GLY A 28 -3.18 -20.79 -5.15
N ASN A 29 -2.37 -20.23 -6.03
CA ASN A 29 -1.86 -18.87 -5.87
C ASN A 29 -2.97 -17.84 -6.10
N ILE A 30 -2.97 -16.79 -5.28
CA ILE A 30 -3.82 -15.61 -5.48
C ILE A 30 -2.95 -14.52 -6.09
N ALA A 31 -3.46 -13.88 -7.14
CA ALA A 31 -2.81 -12.76 -7.78
C ALA A 31 -3.59 -11.47 -7.49
N LEU A 32 -2.90 -10.48 -6.91
CA LEU A 32 -3.42 -9.12 -6.80
C LEU A 32 -3.18 -8.40 -8.13
N ILE A 33 -4.25 -7.93 -8.76
CA ILE A 33 -4.19 -7.22 -10.05
C ILE A 33 -4.59 -5.76 -9.83
N SER A 34 -3.77 -4.84 -10.33
CA SER A 34 -4.03 -3.40 -10.30
C SER A 34 -4.43 -2.87 -11.67
N SER A 35 -5.15 -1.74 -11.70
CA SER A 35 -5.27 -0.89 -12.88
C SER A 35 -3.88 -0.39 -13.33
N PRO A 36 -3.66 -0.12 -14.64
CA PRO A 36 -2.45 0.55 -15.13
C PRO A 36 -2.38 2.04 -14.72
N ASP A 37 -3.46 2.60 -14.18
CA ASP A 37 -3.44 3.94 -13.60
C ASP A 37 -2.48 4.01 -12.39
N ARG A 38 -1.58 5.00 -12.38
CA ARG A 38 -0.52 5.09 -11.36
C ARG A 38 -1.03 5.50 -9.99
N GLU A 39 -2.16 6.22 -9.91
CA GLU A 39 -2.77 6.59 -8.63
C GLU A 39 -3.35 5.34 -7.95
N VAL A 40 -4.05 4.51 -8.73
CA VAL A 40 -4.55 3.21 -8.26
C VAL A 40 -3.40 2.28 -7.88
N LEU A 41 -2.38 2.15 -8.75
CA LEU A 41 -1.21 1.31 -8.48
C LEU A 41 -0.52 1.69 -7.17
N SER A 42 -0.33 2.98 -6.92
CA SER A 42 0.35 3.46 -5.70
C SER A 42 -0.40 3.06 -4.43
N ASN A 43 -1.74 3.14 -4.45
CA ASN A 43 -2.58 2.63 -3.35
C ASN A 43 -2.55 1.10 -3.24
N THR A 44 -2.56 0.37 -4.36
CA THR A 44 -2.50 -1.09 -4.36
C THR A 44 -1.18 -1.61 -3.78
N VAL A 45 -0.05 -1.03 -4.17
CA VAL A 45 1.27 -1.41 -3.64
C VAL A 45 1.35 -1.07 -2.15
N LEU A 46 0.82 0.09 -1.75
CA LEU A 46 0.77 0.45 -0.33
C LEU A 46 -0.05 -0.54 0.49
N VAL A 47 -1.29 -0.86 0.09
CA VAL A 47 -2.15 -1.76 0.88
C VAL A 47 -1.58 -3.17 0.98
N LEU A 48 -0.91 -3.65 -0.08
CA LEU A 48 -0.19 -4.92 -0.05
C LEU A 48 0.96 -4.90 0.96
N GLY A 49 1.78 -3.84 0.97
CA GLY A 49 2.86 -3.69 1.96
C GLY A 49 2.33 -3.58 3.39
N ILE A 50 1.22 -2.86 3.59
CA ILE A 50 0.55 -2.79 4.90
C ILE A 50 0.10 -4.17 5.34
N TYR A 51 -0.52 -4.95 4.46
CA TYR A 51 -0.96 -6.31 4.75
C TYR A 51 0.21 -7.23 5.15
N MET A 52 1.35 -7.15 4.44
CA MET A 52 2.57 -7.89 4.78
C MET A 52 3.06 -7.57 6.20
N ILE A 53 3.11 -6.28 6.56
CA ILE A 53 3.59 -5.83 7.87
C ILE A 53 2.58 -6.16 8.99
N MET A 54 1.31 -5.83 8.79
CA MET A 54 0.30 -5.88 9.86
C MET A 54 -0.24 -7.29 10.10
N VAL A 55 -0.43 -8.08 9.04
CA VAL A 55 -1.07 -9.40 9.13
C VAL A 55 -0.04 -10.52 9.16
N HIS A 56 1.06 -10.40 8.40
CA HIS A 56 2.09 -11.45 8.29
C HIS A 56 3.36 -11.16 9.07
N ASP A 57 3.39 -10.07 9.84
CA ASP A 57 4.50 -9.68 10.70
C ASP A 57 5.86 -9.51 9.99
N TYR A 58 5.83 -9.14 8.70
CA TYR A 58 7.05 -8.78 7.98
C TYR A 58 7.66 -7.52 8.61
N ASP A 59 8.99 -7.47 8.68
CA ASP A 59 9.68 -6.22 8.96
C ASP A 59 9.66 -5.27 7.75
N LEU A 60 10.04 -4.01 8.00
CA LEU A 60 10.03 -2.97 6.99
C LEU A 60 11.01 -3.28 5.84
N GLU A 61 12.21 -3.76 6.14
CA GLU A 61 13.26 -4.01 5.13
C GLU A 61 12.83 -5.11 4.17
N ASN A 62 12.37 -6.24 4.69
CA ASN A 62 11.84 -7.35 3.92
C ASN A 62 10.62 -6.95 3.09
N THR A 63 9.72 -6.12 3.65
CA THR A 63 8.57 -5.60 2.91
C THR A 63 9.01 -4.72 1.74
N LEU A 64 9.95 -3.81 1.95
CA LEU A 64 10.45 -2.91 0.91
C LEU A 64 11.20 -3.66 -0.19
N ASN A 65 12.03 -4.64 0.17
CA ASN A 65 12.77 -5.47 -0.78
C ASN A 65 11.82 -6.30 -1.66
N ASN A 66 10.79 -6.92 -1.06
CA ASN A 66 9.81 -7.73 -1.80
C ASN A 66 8.94 -6.89 -2.76
N LEU A 67 8.79 -5.59 -2.49
CA LEU A 67 7.97 -4.68 -3.29
C LEU A 67 8.80 -3.72 -4.13
N GLU A 68 10.13 -3.84 -4.17
CA GLU A 68 11.04 -2.82 -4.70
C GLU A 68 10.65 -2.40 -6.13
N THR A 69 10.55 -3.35 -7.05
CA THR A 69 10.19 -3.09 -8.45
C THR A 69 8.80 -2.47 -8.61
N LEU A 70 7.85 -2.83 -7.74
CA LEU A 70 6.51 -2.23 -7.79
C LEU A 70 6.52 -0.80 -7.27
N ILE A 71 7.26 -0.53 -6.19
CA ILE A 71 7.41 0.79 -5.60
C ILE A 71 8.04 1.77 -6.59
N GLU A 72 9.01 1.34 -7.40
CA GLU A 72 9.61 2.17 -8.45
C GLU A 72 8.61 2.66 -9.52
N LEU A 73 7.48 1.96 -9.68
CA LEU A 73 6.42 2.33 -10.63
C LEU A 73 5.37 3.28 -10.01
N THR A 74 5.41 3.49 -8.69
CA THR A 74 4.46 4.32 -7.97
C THR A 74 4.78 5.81 -8.09
N ILE A 75 3.78 6.65 -7.78
CA ILE A 75 3.92 8.10 -7.71
C ILE A 75 3.66 8.57 -6.27
N PRO A 76 4.26 9.69 -5.83
CA PRO A 76 4.00 10.21 -4.48
C PRO A 76 2.55 10.66 -4.31
N PHE A 77 2.03 10.42 -3.11
CA PHE A 77 0.72 10.90 -2.67
C PHE A 77 0.74 12.43 -2.52
N ARG A 78 -0.37 13.07 -2.89
CA ARG A 78 -0.49 14.53 -2.95
C ARG A 78 -1.29 15.05 -1.78
N ALA A 79 -0.82 16.14 -1.18
CA ALA A 79 -1.60 16.86 -0.19
C ALA A 79 -2.82 17.55 -0.83
N VAL A 80 -3.93 17.59 -0.10
CA VAL A 80 -5.10 18.44 -0.40
C VAL A 80 -4.72 19.90 -0.12
N SER A 81 -3.94 20.52 -0.98
CA SER A 81 -3.59 21.94 -0.87
C SER A 81 -3.84 22.66 -2.18
N CYS A 82 -4.35 23.90 -2.11
CA CYS A 82 -4.61 24.74 -3.29
C CYS A 82 -3.33 25.35 -3.92
N GLY A 83 -2.14 24.81 -3.60
CA GLY A 83 -0.84 25.36 -4.02
C GLY A 83 0.05 24.32 -4.70
N SER A 84 1.25 24.75 -5.11
CA SER A 84 2.27 23.84 -5.64
C SER A 84 2.66 22.81 -4.58
N GLN A 85 2.75 21.54 -4.97
CA GLN A 85 3.20 20.45 -4.10
C GLN A 85 4.61 20.75 -3.57
N THR A 86 4.75 20.86 -2.25
CA THR A 86 6.02 21.18 -1.56
C THR A 86 6.68 19.96 -0.92
N PHE A 87 5.97 18.84 -0.87
CA PHE A 87 6.41 17.59 -0.25
C PHE A 87 5.84 16.39 -1.00
N ASP A 88 6.68 15.39 -1.21
CA ASP A 88 6.34 14.14 -1.86
C ASP A 88 6.33 13.03 -0.81
N LEU A 89 5.13 12.51 -0.50
CA LEU A 89 4.96 11.38 0.39
C LEU A 89 4.90 10.10 -0.44
N HIS A 90 5.93 9.25 -0.37
CA HIS A 90 5.96 8.00 -1.14
C HIS A 90 5.42 6.81 -0.36
N VAL A 91 5.16 5.70 -1.07
CA VAL A 91 4.77 4.41 -0.45
C VAL A 91 5.79 3.97 0.62
N ARG A 92 7.09 4.14 0.37
CA ARG A 92 8.15 3.80 1.33
C ARG A 92 8.00 4.57 2.65
N ASP A 93 7.64 5.86 2.57
CA ASP A 93 7.45 6.72 3.73
C ASP A 93 6.23 6.28 4.53
N CYS A 94 5.12 5.98 3.85
CA CYS A 94 3.89 5.48 4.46
C CYS A 94 4.13 4.15 5.20
N LEU A 95 4.81 3.19 4.57
CA LEU A 95 5.16 1.91 5.19
C LEU A 95 6.09 2.10 6.39
N GLY A 96 7.08 2.98 6.28
CA GLY A 96 7.97 3.31 7.38
C GLY A 96 7.26 3.97 8.56
N GLY A 97 6.33 4.89 8.29
CA GLY A 97 5.48 5.52 9.29
C GLY A 97 4.58 4.50 10.00
N LEU A 98 3.90 3.65 9.23
CA LEU A 98 3.05 2.59 9.78
C LEU A 98 3.85 1.59 10.63
N TYR A 99 5.00 1.13 10.15
CA TYR A 99 5.83 0.17 10.88
C TYR A 99 6.28 0.73 12.23
N ARG A 100 6.60 2.03 12.31
CA ARG A 100 6.90 2.69 13.58
C ARG A 100 5.67 2.80 14.47
N ALA A 101 4.49 3.08 13.92
CA ALA A 101 3.25 3.20 14.68
C ALA A 101 2.73 1.86 15.24
N LYS A 102 3.06 0.73 14.58
CA LYS A 102 2.75 -0.62 15.05
C LYS A 102 3.54 -1.00 16.32
N ARG A 103 4.75 -0.45 16.48
CA ARG A 103 5.69 -0.76 17.58
C ARG A 103 5.42 0.06 18.83
#